data_AF-A0A1V6D9L6-F1
#
_entry.id   AF-A0A1V6D9L6-F1
#
_cell.length_a   1.000
_cell.length_b   1.000
_cell.length_c   1.000
_cell.angle_alpha   90.00
_cell.angle_beta   90.00
_cell.angle_gamma   90.00
#
_symmetry.space_group_name_H-M   'P 1'
#
loop_
_entity.id
_entity.type
_entity.pdbx_description
1 polymer ?
#
loop_
_entity_poly.entity_id
_entity_poly.type
_entity_poly.pdbx_seq_one_letter_code
_entity_poly.pdbx_strand_id
1 'polypeptide(L)'
;MRLNMLAAFVTLCVACVDGLSAAPTTAPAGKAPTTQPASTRPTTAPAPAGDPFTEALTRRVQVIVKDLGHQQSARREAAQKALLAMGEEVFNQLVEHIHLDDPEQVARVAEVFAGLGTAARQAELLVRFSPAQRRYMLDLARRFPKPFNQLLSRDDRVAASAVSVLGQQNHPGAELVLAWACRQVDWEIRQAALDTIVRSRRNNTAIRDLLVERMNAMDAALLGPNYYHGQDGPDVRQVIDRNEYRTVLQALVAAKDPRVLSRLLQPLISSGQPYHGQPNEALDMILELKDKRTVVTLMDEVDNKTQVTNIGFGDGKQVKVLRGDVAMAIILTQTGQDLAAYGFHRPPNWTPQLTQMGFVSDQKRQEAQRKLADWFQKHQKEYEGVEKVPLGGDDIPRAGAMPTLPAFLKKLGG
;
A
#
# COMPACT_ATOMS: atom_id res chain seq x y z
N MET A 1 17.38 -28.50 14.69
CA MET A 1 17.04 -29.74 13.97
C MET A 1 15.55 -29.67 13.64
N ARG A 2 15.20 -29.05 12.51
CA ARG A 2 14.47 -29.62 11.35
C ARG A 2 13.10 -30.27 11.64
N LEU A 3 12.08 -29.61 11.09
CA LEU A 3 10.87 -30.10 10.39
C LEU A 3 10.08 -31.29 10.98
N ASN A 4 8.80 -31.04 11.32
CA ASN A 4 7.62 -31.62 10.63
C ASN A 4 6.34 -31.39 11.46
N MET A 5 5.32 -30.78 10.85
CA MET A 5 3.94 -31.30 10.75
C MET A 5 2.96 -30.17 10.38
N LEU A 6 3.00 -29.81 9.09
CA LEU A 6 1.79 -29.44 8.34
C LEU A 6 1.01 -30.73 8.10
N ALA A 7 -0.08 -30.99 8.85
CA ALA A 7 -1.05 -32.04 8.53
C ALA A 7 -2.32 -31.90 9.39
N ALA A 8 -3.12 -30.85 9.18
CA ALA A 8 -4.53 -30.80 9.55
C ALA A 8 -5.13 -29.52 8.97
N PHE A 9 -5.88 -29.62 7.87
CA PHE A 9 -6.98 -28.72 7.44
C PHE A 9 -7.28 -28.95 5.95
N VAL A 10 -7.62 -30.19 5.59
CA VAL A 10 -8.29 -30.53 4.33
C VAL A 10 -9.34 -31.60 4.65
N THR A 11 -10.47 -31.21 5.22
CA THR A 11 -11.72 -32.00 5.21
C THR A 11 -12.91 -31.10 5.53
N LEU A 12 -13.58 -30.54 4.51
CA LEU A 12 -15.04 -30.49 4.34
C LEU A 12 -15.41 -29.58 3.15
N CYS A 13 -15.70 -30.20 2.01
CA CYS A 13 -16.68 -29.69 1.06
C CYS A 13 -17.94 -30.55 1.19
N VAL A 14 -19.12 -29.95 0.93
CA VAL A 14 -20.46 -30.55 0.74
C VAL A 14 -21.36 -30.68 1.98
N ALA A 15 -22.25 -29.68 2.17
CA ALA A 15 -23.58 -29.69 2.83
C ALA A 15 -24.02 -28.20 2.94
N CYS A 16 -25.17 -27.68 2.49
CA CYS A 16 -26.49 -28.22 2.21
C CYS A 16 -27.20 -27.41 1.09
N VAL A 17 -27.92 -28.13 0.23
CA VAL A 17 -29.14 -27.68 -0.46
C VAL A 17 -30.26 -28.59 0.08
N ASP A 18 -31.48 -28.03 0.14
CA ASP A 18 -32.80 -28.62 0.44
C ASP A 18 -33.35 -28.60 1.88
N GLY A 19 -34.55 -28.00 2.00
CA GLY A 19 -35.39 -28.02 3.20
C GLY A 19 -36.63 -27.12 3.12
N LEU A 20 -37.66 -27.59 2.41
CA LEU A 20 -38.97 -26.99 2.10
C LEU A 20 -39.92 -26.72 3.31
N SER A 21 -40.85 -25.78 3.07
CA SER A 21 -42.31 -25.77 3.42
C SER A 21 -42.81 -25.31 4.80
N ALA A 22 -43.61 -24.22 4.83
CA ALA A 22 -45.08 -24.24 5.00
C ALA A 22 -45.64 -22.87 5.47
N ALA A 23 -46.74 -22.43 4.84
CA ALA A 23 -47.60 -21.31 5.28
C ALA A 23 -48.58 -21.77 6.40
N PRO A 24 -49.36 -20.90 7.12
CA PRO A 24 -50.48 -20.13 6.53
C PRO A 24 -50.85 -18.75 7.16
N THR A 25 -51.52 -17.93 6.34
CA THR A 25 -52.74 -17.09 6.55
C THR A 25 -52.88 -16.11 7.73
N THR A 26 -53.08 -14.81 7.44
CA THR A 26 -54.35 -14.04 7.67
C THR A 26 -54.24 -12.56 7.24
N ALA A 27 -55.31 -12.07 6.59
CA ALA A 27 -55.62 -10.67 6.27
C ALA A 27 -56.45 -10.04 7.45
N PRO A 28 -56.96 -8.77 7.47
CA PRO A 28 -57.36 -7.93 6.32
C PRO A 28 -57.30 -6.38 6.46
N ALA A 29 -57.75 -5.73 5.37
CA ALA A 29 -58.60 -4.53 5.28
C ALA A 29 -57.98 -3.12 5.15
N GLY A 30 -58.33 -2.44 4.06
CA GLY A 30 -58.21 -0.99 3.86
C GLY A 30 -58.68 -0.56 2.46
N LYS A 31 -59.97 -0.22 2.32
CA LYS A 31 -60.61 0.33 1.11
C LYS A 31 -60.30 1.81 0.91
N ALA A 32 -60.15 2.26 -0.35
CA ALA A 32 -60.81 3.47 -0.88
C ALA A 32 -60.70 3.53 -2.43
N PRO A 33 -61.65 4.18 -3.13
CA PRO A 33 -61.90 3.98 -4.56
C PRO A 33 -61.32 5.10 -5.44
N THR A 34 -60.91 4.79 -6.67
CA THR A 34 -60.68 5.83 -7.68
C THR A 34 -60.97 5.31 -9.10
N THR A 35 -62.10 5.82 -9.62
CA THR A 35 -62.51 6.07 -11.02
C THR A 35 -61.78 5.40 -12.19
N GLN A 36 -62.55 4.62 -12.95
CA GLN A 36 -62.34 4.29 -14.36
C GLN A 36 -62.33 5.53 -15.26
N PRO A 37 -61.52 5.50 -16.32
CA PRO A 37 -61.97 5.98 -17.62
C PRO A 37 -61.84 4.92 -18.73
N ALA A 38 -62.88 4.92 -19.56
CA ALA A 38 -62.99 4.51 -20.97
C ALA A 38 -62.01 3.47 -21.55
N SER A 39 -62.60 2.33 -21.87
CA SER A 39 -62.08 1.29 -22.76
C SER A 39 -61.69 1.85 -24.13
N THR A 40 -60.40 1.87 -24.44
CA THR A 40 -59.88 1.89 -25.81
C THR A 40 -59.26 0.52 -26.11
N ARG A 41 -59.81 -0.09 -27.16
CA ARG A 41 -59.43 -1.36 -27.77
C ARG A 41 -57.91 -1.40 -28.04
N PRO A 42 -57.13 -2.39 -27.56
CA PRO A 42 -55.76 -2.56 -28.01
C PRO A 42 -55.80 -3.05 -29.46
N THR A 43 -55.40 -2.18 -30.37
CA THR A 43 -54.96 -2.60 -31.71
C THR A 43 -53.67 -3.39 -31.49
N THR A 44 -53.70 -4.69 -31.83
CA THR A 44 -52.53 -5.57 -31.83
C THR A 44 -51.51 -5.01 -32.82
N ALA A 45 -50.58 -4.20 -32.32
CA ALA A 45 -49.37 -3.88 -33.06
C ALA A 45 -48.55 -5.17 -33.18
N PRO A 46 -48.03 -5.51 -34.36
CA PRO A 46 -47.09 -6.62 -34.49
C PRO A 46 -45.91 -6.37 -33.54
N ALA A 47 -45.49 -7.42 -32.83
CA ALA A 47 -44.25 -7.38 -32.05
C ALA A 47 -43.14 -6.80 -32.94
N PRO A 48 -42.33 -5.83 -32.45
CA PRO A 48 -41.20 -5.32 -33.22
C PRO A 48 -40.34 -6.53 -33.60
N ALA A 49 -40.14 -6.73 -34.91
CA ALA A 49 -39.24 -7.75 -35.41
C ALA A 49 -37.89 -7.54 -34.72
N GLY A 50 -37.41 -8.57 -34.02
CA GLY A 50 -36.14 -8.52 -33.31
C GLY A 50 -35.05 -8.05 -34.27
N ASP A 51 -34.11 -7.26 -33.76
CA ASP A 51 -32.95 -6.87 -34.55
C ASP A 51 -32.27 -8.15 -35.07
N PRO A 52 -32.16 -8.35 -36.40
CA PRO A 52 -31.60 -9.56 -36.98
C PRO A 52 -30.17 -9.84 -36.50
N PHE A 53 -29.45 -8.82 -36.04
CA PHE A 53 -28.15 -8.98 -35.39
C PHE A 53 -28.28 -9.68 -34.03
N THR A 54 -29.25 -9.25 -33.21
CA THR A 54 -29.53 -9.84 -31.90
C THR A 54 -29.98 -11.29 -32.04
N GLU A 55 -30.87 -11.60 -32.98
CA GLU A 55 -31.30 -12.99 -33.20
C GLU A 55 -30.16 -13.92 -33.66
N ALA A 56 -29.27 -13.42 -34.51
CA ALA A 56 -28.11 -14.18 -34.97
C ALA A 56 -27.12 -14.43 -33.83
N LEU A 57 -26.92 -13.43 -32.97
CA LEU A 57 -26.11 -13.55 -31.76
C LEU A 57 -26.72 -14.56 -30.78
N THR A 58 -28.02 -14.45 -30.48
CA THR A 58 -28.76 -15.37 -29.62
C THR A 58 -28.62 -16.82 -30.08
N ARG A 59 -28.86 -17.10 -31.36
CA ARG A 59 -28.72 -18.47 -31.93
C ARG A 59 -27.29 -18.98 -31.78
N ARG A 60 -26.30 -18.13 -32.02
CA ARG A 60 -24.89 -18.50 -31.89
C ARG A 60 -24.52 -18.80 -30.44
N VAL A 61 -25.01 -18.01 -29.48
CA VAL A 61 -24.79 -18.23 -28.05
C VAL A 61 -25.48 -19.53 -27.59
N GLN A 62 -26.71 -19.80 -28.01
CA GLN A 62 -27.42 -21.05 -27.67
C GLN A 62 -26.66 -22.30 -28.11
N VAL A 63 -26.09 -22.30 -29.33
CA VAL A 63 -25.29 -23.43 -29.84
C VAL A 63 -24.04 -23.62 -28.97
N ILE A 64 -23.37 -22.53 -28.60
CA ILE A 64 -22.13 -22.60 -27.82
C ILE A 64 -22.43 -23.02 -26.36
N VAL A 65 -23.52 -22.54 -25.75
CA VAL A 65 -23.95 -22.93 -24.40
C VAL A 65 -24.29 -24.41 -24.33
N LYS A 66 -24.95 -24.96 -25.35
CA LYS A 66 -25.21 -26.41 -25.43
C LYS A 66 -23.92 -27.24 -25.43
N ASP A 67 -22.87 -26.72 -26.08
CA ASP A 67 -21.57 -27.39 -26.14
C ASP A 67 -20.76 -27.26 -24.82
N LEU A 68 -21.15 -26.38 -23.89
CA LEU A 68 -20.56 -26.33 -22.54
C LEU A 68 -20.90 -27.55 -21.68
N GLY A 69 -22.09 -28.14 -21.85
CA GLY A 69 -22.51 -29.37 -21.17
C GLY A 69 -22.16 -30.65 -21.94
N HIS A 70 -21.38 -30.56 -23.02
CA HIS A 70 -21.11 -31.72 -23.88
C HIS A 70 -20.18 -32.73 -23.20
N GLN A 71 -20.40 -34.04 -23.34
CA GLN A 71 -19.58 -35.10 -22.73
C GLN A 71 -18.08 -35.11 -23.14
N GLN A 72 -17.72 -34.41 -24.22
CA GLN A 72 -16.35 -34.39 -24.76
C GLN A 72 -15.60 -33.14 -24.28
N SER A 73 -14.48 -33.32 -23.58
CA SER A 73 -13.71 -32.22 -22.99
C SER A 73 -13.25 -31.18 -24.02
N ALA A 74 -12.79 -31.63 -25.19
CA ALA A 74 -12.33 -30.74 -26.26
C ALA A 74 -13.45 -29.82 -26.78
N ARG A 75 -14.70 -30.30 -26.86
CA ARG A 75 -15.84 -29.48 -27.29
C ARG A 75 -16.21 -28.45 -26.22
N ARG A 76 -16.16 -28.83 -24.94
CA ARG A 76 -16.38 -27.91 -23.82
C ARG A 76 -15.35 -26.78 -23.80
N GLU A 77 -14.07 -27.10 -23.94
CA GLU A 77 -13.00 -26.09 -23.99
C GLU A 77 -13.11 -25.17 -25.21
N ALA A 78 -13.48 -25.71 -26.37
CA ALA A 78 -13.71 -24.91 -27.57
C ALA A 78 -14.90 -23.95 -27.39
N ALA A 79 -15.99 -24.42 -26.78
CA ALA A 79 -17.15 -23.60 -26.46
C ALA A 79 -16.79 -22.48 -25.47
N GLN A 80 -16.03 -22.79 -24.42
CA GLN A 80 -15.56 -21.79 -23.44
C GLN A 80 -14.68 -20.72 -24.10
N LYS A 81 -13.73 -21.12 -24.97
CA LYS A 81 -12.90 -20.17 -25.73
C LYS A 81 -13.74 -19.31 -26.68
N ALA A 82 -14.75 -19.90 -27.33
CA ALA A 82 -15.64 -19.18 -28.22
C ALA A 82 -16.45 -18.12 -27.48
N LEU A 83 -16.99 -18.41 -26.29
CA LEU A 83 -17.70 -17.42 -25.47
C LEU A 83 -16.77 -16.29 -25.01
N LEU A 84 -15.56 -16.62 -24.55
CA LEU A 84 -14.58 -15.60 -24.16
C LEU A 84 -14.18 -14.68 -25.31
N ALA A 85 -14.09 -15.21 -26.53
CA ALA A 85 -13.75 -14.43 -27.73
C ALA A 85 -14.87 -13.47 -28.17
N MET A 86 -16.12 -13.71 -27.75
CA MET A 86 -17.28 -12.91 -28.16
C MET A 86 -17.57 -11.70 -27.23
N GLY A 87 -16.94 -11.61 -26.05
CA GLY A 87 -16.95 -10.40 -25.22
C GLY A 87 -18.26 -10.10 -24.46
N GLU A 88 -18.50 -8.83 -24.14
CA GLU A 88 -19.61 -8.36 -23.27
C GLU A 88 -21.01 -8.59 -23.87
N GLU A 89 -21.14 -8.61 -25.19
CA GLU A 89 -22.44 -8.75 -25.89
C GLU A 89 -23.12 -10.11 -25.60
N VAL A 90 -22.34 -11.11 -25.21
CA VAL A 90 -22.83 -12.46 -24.87
C VAL A 90 -23.39 -12.53 -23.45
N PHE A 91 -23.13 -11.54 -22.58
CA PHE A 91 -23.49 -11.57 -21.16
C PHE A 91 -25.00 -11.70 -20.95
N ASN A 92 -25.78 -10.82 -21.59
CA ASN A 92 -27.24 -10.82 -21.45
C ASN A 92 -27.87 -12.10 -22.02
N GLN A 93 -27.29 -12.63 -23.10
CA GLN A 93 -27.77 -13.84 -23.77
C GLN A 93 -27.37 -15.13 -23.04
N LEU A 94 -26.23 -15.13 -22.34
CA LEU A 94 -25.81 -16.24 -21.48
C LEU A 94 -26.81 -16.40 -20.33
N VAL A 95 -27.09 -15.32 -19.58
CA VAL A 95 -27.96 -15.37 -18.39
C VAL A 95 -29.36 -15.93 -18.71
N GLU A 96 -29.88 -15.67 -19.91
CA GLU A 96 -31.19 -16.16 -20.36
C GLU A 96 -31.22 -17.63 -20.79
N HIS A 97 -30.06 -18.24 -21.05
CA HIS A 97 -29.96 -19.56 -21.70
C HIS A 97 -29.16 -20.60 -20.92
N ILE A 98 -28.64 -20.25 -19.75
CA ILE A 98 -27.97 -21.20 -18.87
C ILE A 98 -29.01 -21.97 -18.07
N HIS A 99 -28.92 -23.30 -18.11
CA HIS A 99 -29.66 -24.16 -17.20
C HIS A 99 -28.92 -24.23 -15.86
N LEU A 100 -29.46 -23.55 -14.84
CA LEU A 100 -28.88 -23.50 -13.48
C LEU A 100 -28.87 -24.87 -12.77
N ASP A 101 -29.56 -25.87 -13.34
CA ASP A 101 -29.66 -27.22 -12.79
C ASP A 101 -28.49 -28.14 -13.21
N ASP A 102 -27.64 -27.70 -14.16
CA ASP A 102 -26.43 -28.43 -14.58
C ASP A 102 -25.18 -27.83 -13.91
N PRO A 103 -24.61 -28.50 -12.87
CA PRO A 103 -23.48 -27.97 -12.12
C PRO A 103 -22.21 -27.81 -12.97
N GLU A 104 -22.03 -28.58 -14.05
CA GLU A 104 -20.88 -28.45 -14.94
C GLU A 104 -21.01 -27.22 -15.83
N GLN A 105 -22.21 -26.95 -16.37
CA GLN A 105 -22.49 -25.71 -17.11
C GLN A 105 -22.35 -24.48 -16.20
N VAL A 106 -22.90 -24.52 -14.98
CA VAL A 106 -22.78 -23.43 -14.00
C VAL A 106 -21.31 -23.14 -13.68
N ALA A 107 -20.49 -24.16 -13.44
CA ALA A 107 -19.06 -23.98 -13.16
C ALA A 107 -18.31 -23.35 -14.33
N ARG A 108 -18.58 -23.78 -15.57
CA ARG A 108 -17.91 -23.26 -16.78
C ARG A 108 -18.35 -21.85 -17.15
N VAL A 109 -19.64 -21.57 -16.98
CA VAL A 109 -20.19 -20.22 -17.12
C VAL A 109 -19.57 -19.28 -16.10
N ALA A 110 -19.45 -19.70 -14.84
CA ALA A 110 -18.77 -18.93 -13.81
C ALA A 110 -17.30 -18.67 -14.19
N GLU A 111 -16.63 -19.63 -14.82
CA GLU A 111 -15.28 -19.48 -15.37
C GLU A 111 -15.22 -18.45 -16.51
N VAL A 112 -16.20 -18.44 -17.43
CA VAL A 112 -16.31 -17.44 -18.50
C VAL A 112 -16.54 -16.04 -17.91
N PHE A 113 -17.48 -15.89 -16.96
CA PHE A 113 -17.72 -14.61 -16.29
C PHE A 113 -16.51 -14.14 -15.49
N ALA A 114 -15.79 -15.04 -14.82
CA ALA A 114 -14.54 -14.73 -14.13
C ALA A 114 -13.45 -14.27 -15.13
N GLY A 115 -13.38 -14.90 -16.31
CA GLY A 115 -12.48 -14.52 -17.39
C GLY A 115 -12.78 -13.12 -17.95
N LEU A 116 -14.04 -12.84 -18.27
CA LEU A 116 -14.48 -11.52 -18.73
C LEU A 116 -14.25 -10.43 -17.67
N GLY A 117 -14.58 -10.71 -16.42
CA GLY A 117 -14.30 -9.80 -15.30
C GLY A 117 -12.81 -9.55 -15.08
N THR A 118 -11.95 -10.51 -15.43
CA THR A 118 -10.49 -10.31 -15.42
C THR A 118 -10.05 -9.44 -16.59
N ALA A 119 -10.56 -9.68 -17.80
CA ALA A 119 -10.24 -8.87 -18.98
C ALA A 119 -10.67 -7.40 -18.82
N ALA A 120 -11.87 -7.16 -18.27
CA ALA A 120 -12.35 -5.80 -17.98
C ALA A 120 -11.42 -5.07 -16.99
N ARG A 121 -10.99 -5.74 -15.91
CA ARG A 121 -10.05 -5.18 -14.94
C ARG A 121 -8.64 -4.96 -15.52
N GLN A 122 -8.20 -5.82 -16.45
CA GLN A 122 -6.96 -5.60 -17.19
C GLN A 122 -7.03 -4.37 -18.07
N ALA A 123 -8.16 -4.19 -18.77
CA ALA A 123 -8.39 -2.99 -19.57
C ALA A 123 -8.40 -1.74 -18.67
N GLU A 124 -9.10 -1.77 -17.54
CA GLU A 124 -9.11 -0.66 -16.58
C GLU A 124 -7.70 -0.30 -16.07
N LEU A 125 -6.91 -1.31 -15.69
CA LEU A 125 -5.53 -1.12 -15.28
C LEU A 125 -4.69 -0.48 -16.40
N LEU A 126 -4.78 -1.01 -17.61
CA LEU A 126 -3.98 -0.56 -18.75
C LEU A 126 -4.33 0.86 -19.19
N VAL A 127 -5.60 1.28 -19.10
CA VAL A 127 -6.04 2.63 -19.47
C VAL A 127 -5.32 3.71 -18.66
N ARG A 128 -4.95 3.43 -17.41
CA ARG A 128 -4.23 4.36 -16.51
C ARG A 128 -2.79 4.66 -16.93
N PHE A 129 -2.23 3.87 -17.84
CA PHE A 129 -0.85 4.01 -18.31
C PHE A 129 -0.76 4.71 -19.66
N SER A 130 0.36 5.38 -19.92
CA SER A 130 0.68 5.94 -21.25
C SER A 130 0.86 4.82 -22.29
N PRO A 131 0.76 5.12 -23.60
CA PRO A 131 0.95 4.10 -24.64
C PRO A 131 2.28 3.33 -24.53
N ALA A 132 3.37 4.01 -24.15
CA ALA A 132 4.66 3.36 -23.94
C ALA A 132 4.65 2.43 -22.72
N GLN A 133 4.07 2.88 -21.60
CA GLN A 133 3.92 2.09 -20.38
C GLN A 133 3.02 0.86 -20.58
N ARG A 134 1.94 1.00 -21.35
CA ARG A 134 1.05 -0.12 -21.71
C ARG A 134 1.81 -1.22 -22.44
N ARG A 135 2.74 -0.88 -23.34
CA ARG A 135 3.57 -1.89 -24.03
C ARG A 135 4.40 -2.70 -23.04
N TYR A 136 4.99 -2.06 -22.03
CA TYR A 136 5.72 -2.78 -20.97
C TYR A 136 4.80 -3.65 -20.12
N MET A 137 3.61 -3.17 -19.77
CA MET A 137 2.64 -3.98 -19.02
C MET A 137 2.16 -5.20 -19.81
N LEU A 138 1.90 -5.04 -21.12
CA LEU A 138 1.53 -6.14 -22.01
C LEU A 138 2.66 -7.15 -22.22
N ASP A 139 3.91 -6.69 -22.35
CA ASP A 139 5.06 -7.60 -22.42
C ASP A 139 5.22 -8.39 -21.13
N LEU A 140 5.08 -7.73 -19.98
CA LEU A 140 5.11 -8.38 -18.67
C LEU A 140 3.98 -9.41 -18.53
N ALA A 141 2.76 -9.07 -18.95
CA ALA A 141 1.60 -9.96 -18.94
C ALA A 141 1.82 -11.21 -19.80
N ARG A 142 2.45 -11.07 -20.98
CA ARG A 142 2.77 -12.21 -21.86
C ARG A 142 3.80 -13.14 -21.26
N ARG A 143 4.82 -12.60 -20.59
CA ARG A 143 5.88 -13.39 -19.95
C ARG A 143 5.41 -14.06 -18.66
N PHE A 144 4.53 -13.40 -17.90
CA PHE A 144 4.07 -13.85 -16.60
C PHE A 144 2.54 -13.83 -16.50
N PRO A 145 1.82 -14.61 -17.32
CA PRO A 145 0.37 -14.52 -17.45
C PRO A 145 -0.36 -14.87 -16.17
N LYS A 146 0.10 -15.89 -15.44
CA LYS A 146 -0.53 -16.32 -14.19
C LYS A 146 -0.41 -15.24 -13.09
N PRO A 147 0.80 -14.75 -12.72
CA PRO A 147 0.91 -13.65 -11.77
C PRO A 147 0.19 -12.38 -12.23
N PHE A 148 0.22 -12.06 -13.53
CA PHE A 148 -0.47 -10.87 -14.05
C PHE A 148 -1.99 -10.95 -13.91
N ASN A 149 -2.60 -12.11 -14.14
CA ASN A 149 -4.02 -12.30 -13.89
C ASN A 149 -4.34 -12.22 -12.39
N GLN A 150 -3.46 -12.76 -11.53
CA GLN A 150 -3.61 -12.73 -10.07
C GLN A 150 -3.52 -11.32 -9.47
N LEU A 151 -2.83 -10.39 -10.13
CA LEU A 151 -2.76 -8.98 -9.72
C LEU A 151 -4.13 -8.31 -9.63
N LEU A 152 -5.11 -8.85 -10.36
CA LEU A 152 -6.50 -8.38 -10.40
C LEU A 152 -7.45 -9.32 -9.65
N SER A 153 -6.93 -10.17 -8.77
CA SER A 153 -7.75 -11.00 -7.90
C SER A 153 -8.64 -10.11 -7.02
N ARG A 154 -9.81 -10.63 -6.63
CA ARG A 154 -10.62 -10.02 -5.55
C ARG A 154 -10.10 -10.38 -4.16
N ASP A 155 -9.26 -11.40 -4.09
CA ASP A 155 -8.52 -11.77 -2.89
C ASP A 155 -7.22 -10.96 -2.87
N ASP A 156 -7.14 -10.01 -1.94
CA ASP A 156 -6.03 -9.07 -1.80
C ASP A 156 -4.70 -9.78 -1.50
N ARG A 157 -4.72 -10.94 -0.82
CA ARG A 157 -3.52 -11.75 -0.58
C ARG A 157 -2.96 -12.34 -1.86
N VAL A 158 -3.85 -12.79 -2.73
CA VAL A 158 -3.47 -13.31 -4.06
C VAL A 158 -2.88 -12.18 -4.91
N ALA A 159 -3.48 -10.99 -4.86
CA ALA A 159 -2.96 -9.81 -5.54
C ALA A 159 -1.60 -9.35 -4.97
N ALA A 160 -1.43 -9.32 -3.65
CA ALA A 160 -0.18 -8.98 -2.97
C ALA A 160 0.95 -9.96 -3.31
N SER A 161 0.64 -11.27 -3.36
CA SER A 161 1.58 -12.29 -3.83
C SER A 161 1.98 -12.07 -5.28
N ALA A 162 1.03 -11.70 -6.15
CA ALA A 162 1.31 -11.37 -7.55
C ALA A 162 2.20 -10.15 -7.70
N VAL A 163 1.96 -9.08 -6.92
CA VAL A 163 2.83 -7.90 -6.87
C VAL A 163 4.25 -8.28 -6.48
N SER A 164 4.42 -9.14 -5.49
CA SER A 164 5.75 -9.61 -5.08
C SER A 164 6.48 -10.35 -6.20
N VAL A 165 5.79 -11.23 -6.92
CA VAL A 165 6.37 -11.99 -8.03
C VAL A 165 6.72 -11.08 -9.21
N LEU A 166 5.79 -10.23 -9.63
CA LEU A 166 5.96 -9.35 -10.79
C LEU A 166 6.94 -8.20 -10.52
N GLY A 167 6.91 -7.62 -9.33
CA GLY A 167 7.79 -6.53 -8.91
C GLY A 167 9.26 -6.92 -8.81
N GLN A 168 9.57 -8.20 -8.63
CA GLN A 168 10.95 -8.71 -8.62
C GLN A 168 11.55 -8.88 -10.01
N GLN A 169 10.74 -8.84 -11.08
CA GLN A 169 11.22 -9.09 -12.43
C GLN A 169 12.07 -7.93 -12.95
N ASN A 170 13.26 -8.18 -13.49
CA ASN A 170 14.08 -7.13 -14.10
C ASN A 170 13.50 -6.65 -15.43
N HIS A 171 12.39 -5.91 -15.35
CA HIS A 171 11.56 -5.48 -16.47
C HIS A 171 10.94 -4.11 -16.15
N PRO A 172 10.86 -3.16 -17.11
CA PRO A 172 10.25 -1.85 -16.87
C PRO A 172 8.80 -1.92 -16.38
N GLY A 173 8.05 -2.94 -16.82
CA GLY A 173 6.70 -3.21 -16.34
C GLY A 173 6.62 -3.56 -14.86
N ALA A 174 7.68 -4.09 -14.26
CA ALA A 174 7.71 -4.39 -12.82
C ALA A 174 7.65 -3.10 -11.99
N GLU A 175 8.29 -2.03 -12.45
CA GLU A 175 8.25 -0.73 -11.77
C GLU A 175 6.85 -0.10 -11.85
N LEU A 176 6.15 -0.30 -12.97
CA LEU A 176 4.76 0.12 -13.13
C LEU A 176 3.82 -0.66 -12.18
N VAL A 177 4.06 -1.96 -12.02
CA VAL A 177 3.34 -2.80 -11.04
C VAL A 177 3.58 -2.29 -9.63
N LEU A 178 4.82 -2.03 -9.23
CA LEU A 178 5.16 -1.50 -7.90
C LEU A 178 4.54 -0.10 -7.68
N ALA A 179 4.60 0.77 -8.68
CA ALA A 179 4.00 2.09 -8.62
C ALA A 179 2.47 2.06 -8.51
N TRP A 180 1.80 1.14 -9.19
CA TRP A 180 0.37 0.90 -9.03
C TRP A 180 0.05 0.33 -7.65
N ALA A 181 0.84 -0.65 -7.19
CA ALA A 181 0.61 -1.36 -5.94
C ALA A 181 0.77 -0.45 -4.71
N CYS A 182 1.78 0.42 -4.68
CA CYS A 182 1.97 1.42 -3.61
C CYS A 182 0.81 2.42 -3.46
N ARG A 183 -0.06 2.54 -4.48
CA ARG A 183 -1.23 3.43 -4.48
C ARG A 183 -2.55 2.68 -4.27
N GLN A 184 -2.52 1.38 -4.01
CA GLN A 184 -3.74 0.63 -3.73
C GLN A 184 -4.31 0.99 -2.37
N VAL A 185 -5.63 0.82 -2.25
CA VAL A 185 -6.39 1.05 -1.02
C VAL A 185 -6.10 -0.06 -0.01
N ASP A 186 -5.88 -1.27 -0.48
CA ASP A 186 -5.52 -2.41 0.35
C ASP A 186 -4.06 -2.32 0.86
N TRP A 187 -3.86 -2.57 2.16
CA TRP A 187 -2.56 -2.43 2.80
C TRP A 187 -1.63 -3.62 2.56
N GLU A 188 -2.15 -4.84 2.38
CA GLU A 188 -1.33 -6.02 2.09
C GLU A 188 -0.68 -5.87 0.71
N ILE A 189 -1.41 -5.36 -0.28
CA ILE A 189 -0.88 -5.06 -1.62
C ILE A 189 0.22 -4.00 -1.56
N ARG A 190 0.01 -2.93 -0.79
CA ARG A 190 1.03 -1.87 -0.62
C ARG A 190 2.27 -2.39 0.09
N GLN A 191 2.11 -3.09 1.20
CA GLN A 191 3.23 -3.64 1.95
C GLN A 191 4.04 -4.63 1.09
N ALA A 192 3.37 -5.47 0.29
CA ALA A 192 4.05 -6.36 -0.65
C ALA A 192 4.89 -5.58 -1.69
N ALA A 193 4.42 -4.43 -2.16
CA ALA A 193 5.19 -3.57 -3.05
C ALA A 193 6.41 -2.97 -2.35
N LEU A 194 6.24 -2.43 -1.14
CA LEU A 194 7.30 -1.83 -0.35
C LEU A 194 8.39 -2.85 0.01
N ASP A 195 8.00 -4.02 0.52
CA ASP A 195 8.91 -5.14 0.81
C ASP A 195 9.67 -5.58 -0.43
N THR A 196 9.00 -5.60 -1.59
CA THR A 196 9.63 -5.96 -2.86
C THR A 196 10.64 -4.90 -3.31
N ILE A 197 10.34 -3.60 -3.15
CA ILE A 197 11.30 -2.52 -3.42
C ILE A 197 12.55 -2.68 -2.56
N VAL A 198 12.38 -2.90 -1.25
CA VAL A 198 13.50 -3.07 -0.30
C VAL A 198 14.32 -4.31 -0.65
N ARG A 199 13.66 -5.46 -0.88
CA ARG A 199 14.34 -6.74 -1.18
C ARG A 199 15.09 -6.70 -2.51
N SER A 200 14.50 -6.08 -3.53
CA SER A 200 15.12 -5.95 -4.85
C SER A 200 16.18 -4.83 -4.92
N ARG A 201 16.31 -4.01 -3.87
CA ARG A 201 17.21 -2.86 -3.79
C ARG A 201 17.06 -1.89 -4.97
N ARG A 202 15.86 -1.78 -5.53
CA ARG A 202 15.57 -0.84 -6.61
C ARG A 202 15.63 0.58 -6.07
N ASN A 203 16.51 1.40 -6.64
CA ASN A 203 16.77 2.76 -6.16
C ASN A 203 16.82 3.79 -7.28
N ASN A 204 16.18 3.50 -8.43
CA ASN A 204 16.08 4.49 -9.50
C ASN A 204 15.23 5.70 -9.06
N THR A 205 15.30 6.79 -9.82
CA THR A 205 14.59 8.04 -9.48
C THR A 205 13.08 7.85 -9.36
N ALA A 206 12.45 7.07 -10.25
CA ALA A 206 11.01 6.84 -10.22
C ALA A 206 10.55 6.12 -8.93
N ILE A 207 11.31 5.11 -8.48
CA ILE A 207 11.03 4.40 -7.23
C ILE A 207 11.27 5.31 -6.02
N ARG A 208 12.33 6.12 -6.02
CA ARG A 208 12.58 7.09 -4.94
C ARG A 208 11.47 8.13 -4.84
N ASP A 209 11.02 8.68 -5.98
CA ASP A 209 9.93 9.64 -6.01
C ASP A 209 8.60 9.02 -5.56
N LEU A 210 8.33 7.77 -5.93
CA LEU A 210 7.18 7.00 -5.42
C LEU A 210 7.23 6.82 -3.91
N LEU A 211 8.40 6.47 -3.35
CA LEU A 211 8.58 6.32 -1.90
C LEU A 211 8.39 7.65 -1.16
N VAL A 212 8.88 8.77 -1.72
CA VAL A 212 8.67 10.11 -1.15
C VAL A 212 7.19 10.53 -1.25
N GLU A 213 6.53 10.29 -2.38
CA GLU A 213 5.08 10.49 -2.54
C GLU A 213 4.33 9.72 -1.45
N ARG A 214 4.70 8.46 -1.22
CA ARG A 214 4.08 7.62 -0.21
C ARG A 214 4.31 8.13 1.20
N MET A 215 5.55 8.50 1.52
CA MET A 215 5.92 9.11 2.81
C MET A 215 5.07 10.36 3.10
N ASN A 216 4.92 11.24 2.11
CA ASN A 216 4.10 12.44 2.23
C ASN A 216 2.61 12.14 2.40
N ALA A 217 2.09 11.12 1.72
CA ALA A 217 0.69 10.70 1.86
C ALA A 217 0.37 10.21 3.28
N MET A 218 1.31 9.49 3.92
CA MET A 218 1.17 9.05 5.31
C MET A 218 1.19 10.23 6.28
N ASP A 219 2.16 11.14 6.14
CA ASP A 219 2.30 12.29 7.06
C ASP A 219 1.14 13.28 6.98
N ALA A 220 0.53 13.45 5.80
CA ALA A 220 -0.60 14.34 5.63
C ALA A 220 -1.92 13.78 6.19
N ALA A 221 -1.90 12.58 6.79
CA ALA A 221 -3.09 11.82 7.17
C ALA A 221 -4.13 11.75 6.03
N LEU A 222 -3.68 11.84 4.77
CA LEU A 222 -4.52 11.75 3.56
C LEU A 222 -4.97 10.32 3.28
N LEU A 223 -4.73 9.43 4.24
CA LEU A 223 -5.20 8.07 4.30
C LEU A 223 -6.71 8.14 4.56
N GLY A 224 -7.48 8.32 3.48
CA GLY A 224 -8.94 8.44 3.55
C GLY A 224 -9.62 7.24 4.23
N PRO A 225 -10.94 7.29 4.47
CA PRO A 225 -11.67 6.32 5.29
C PRO A 225 -11.58 4.86 4.78
N ASN A 226 -11.22 4.66 3.51
CA ASN A 226 -11.08 3.34 2.89
C ASN A 226 -9.69 2.72 3.07
N TYR A 227 -8.74 3.43 3.69
CA TYR A 227 -7.34 3.00 3.77
C TYR A 227 -7.10 1.71 4.58
N TYR A 228 -8.01 1.41 5.50
CA TYR A 228 -8.03 0.18 6.29
C TYR A 228 -9.31 -0.60 5.99
N HIS A 229 -9.31 -1.90 6.26
CA HIS A 229 -10.56 -2.63 6.23
C HIS A 229 -11.46 -2.12 7.35
N GLY A 230 -12.78 -2.08 7.10
CA GLY A 230 -13.75 -1.55 8.06
C GLY A 230 -13.75 -2.28 9.42
N GLN A 231 -13.17 -3.48 9.49
CA GLN A 231 -13.03 -4.28 10.72
C GLN A 231 -11.71 -4.06 11.46
N ASP A 232 -10.74 -3.34 10.90
CA ASP A 232 -9.45 -3.12 11.54
C ASP A 232 -9.62 -2.15 12.71
N GLY A 233 -9.36 -2.65 13.92
CA GLY A 233 -9.31 -1.85 15.14
C GLY A 233 -8.16 -0.83 15.12
N PRO A 234 -8.21 0.21 15.96
CA PRO A 234 -7.22 1.29 15.98
C PRO A 234 -5.78 0.79 16.18
N ASP A 235 -5.58 -0.27 16.98
CA ASP A 235 -4.26 -0.86 17.21
C ASP A 235 -3.67 -1.49 15.94
N VAL A 236 -4.49 -2.17 15.15
CA VAL A 236 -4.07 -2.79 13.88
C VAL A 236 -3.67 -1.71 12.89
N ARG A 237 -4.46 -0.63 12.80
CA ARG A 237 -4.16 0.52 11.93
C ARG A 237 -2.82 1.16 12.27
N GLN A 238 -2.55 1.38 13.56
CA GLN A 238 -1.29 1.93 14.03
C GLN A 238 -0.09 1.02 13.67
N VAL A 239 -0.26 -0.30 13.78
CA VAL A 239 0.78 -1.27 13.40
C VAL A 239 1.04 -1.25 11.89
N ILE A 240 -0.01 -1.20 11.08
CA ILE A 240 0.10 -1.10 9.61
C ILE A 240 0.85 0.18 9.24
N ASP A 241 0.42 1.35 9.73
CA ASP A 241 1.06 2.63 9.43
C ASP A 241 2.53 2.64 9.83
N ARG A 242 2.84 2.16 11.04
CA ARG A 242 4.21 2.06 11.54
C ARG A 242 5.07 1.19 10.63
N ASN A 243 4.57 0.03 10.22
CA ASN A 243 5.31 -0.90 9.36
C ASN A 243 5.52 -0.31 7.97
N GLU A 244 4.50 0.26 7.35
CA GLU A 244 4.62 0.89 6.03
C GLU A 244 5.60 2.07 6.08
N TYR A 245 5.43 2.97 7.05
CA TYR A 245 6.29 4.14 7.23
C TYR A 245 7.75 3.75 7.43
N ARG A 246 8.00 2.79 8.32
CA ARG A 246 9.34 2.23 8.55
C ARG A 246 9.94 1.65 7.27
N THR A 247 9.17 0.87 6.52
CA THR A 247 9.64 0.24 5.28
C THR A 247 10.01 1.28 4.22
N VAL A 248 9.20 2.35 4.09
CA VAL A 248 9.48 3.48 3.21
C VAL A 248 10.76 4.20 3.61
N LEU A 249 10.93 4.52 4.89
CA LEU A 249 12.14 5.19 5.38
C LEU A 249 13.39 4.32 5.15
N GLN A 250 13.33 3.03 5.47
CA GLN A 250 14.44 2.10 5.22
C GLN A 250 14.83 2.06 3.73
N ALA A 251 13.85 2.02 2.83
CA ALA A 251 14.11 2.03 1.40
C ALA A 251 14.80 3.34 0.95
N LEU A 252 14.34 4.49 1.44
CA LEU A 252 14.92 5.80 1.13
C LEU A 252 16.33 5.97 1.71
N VAL A 253 16.55 5.49 2.93
CA VAL A 253 17.86 5.48 3.60
C VAL A 253 18.86 4.61 2.85
N ALA A 254 18.47 3.39 2.48
CA ALA A 254 19.28 2.50 1.66
C ALA A 254 19.60 3.11 0.28
N ALA A 255 18.67 3.89 -0.28
CA ALA A 255 18.86 4.64 -1.51
C ALA A 255 19.66 5.95 -1.33
N LYS A 256 20.05 6.30 -0.10
CA LYS A 256 20.69 7.56 0.29
C LYS A 256 19.94 8.79 -0.23
N ASP A 257 18.61 8.74 -0.19
CA ASP A 257 17.80 9.86 -0.65
C ASP A 257 17.90 11.04 0.33
N PRO A 258 18.40 12.22 -0.09
CA PRO A 258 18.64 13.33 0.81
C PRO A 258 17.37 13.92 1.43
N ARG A 259 16.19 13.64 0.84
CA ARG A 259 14.89 14.15 1.28
C ARG A 259 14.38 13.47 2.57
N VAL A 260 14.93 12.31 2.92
CA VAL A 260 14.52 11.56 4.12
C VAL A 260 15.06 12.19 5.41
N LEU A 261 16.15 12.94 5.32
CA LEU A 261 16.88 13.41 6.51
C LEU A 261 16.05 14.37 7.38
N SER A 262 15.30 15.30 6.78
CA SER A 262 14.43 16.20 7.55
C SER A 262 13.39 15.43 8.37
N ARG A 263 12.78 14.41 7.76
CA ARG A 263 11.77 13.55 8.41
C ARG A 263 12.36 12.70 9.53
N LEU A 264 13.62 12.28 9.41
CA LEU A 264 14.29 11.53 10.48
C LEU A 264 14.71 12.44 11.64
N LEU A 265 15.13 13.69 11.37
CA LEU A 265 15.54 14.64 12.40
C LEU A 265 14.36 15.26 13.16
N GLN A 266 13.22 15.45 12.49
CA GLN A 266 12.07 16.14 13.06
C GLN A 266 11.55 15.52 14.38
N PRO A 267 11.40 14.20 14.55
CA PRO A 267 10.96 13.58 15.82
C PRO A 267 11.93 13.81 16.98
N LEU A 268 13.22 13.99 16.68
CA LEU A 268 14.24 14.23 17.70
C LEU A 268 14.17 15.67 18.22
N ILE A 269 13.65 16.58 17.41
CA ILE A 269 13.75 18.03 17.64
C ILE A 269 12.38 18.66 17.90
N SER A 270 11.29 18.05 17.48
CA SER A 270 9.93 18.52 17.74
C SER A 270 9.25 17.61 18.76
N SER A 271 9.01 18.11 19.97
CA SER A 271 8.17 17.42 20.97
C SER A 271 6.70 17.55 20.55
N GLY A 272 6.06 16.43 20.25
CA GLY A 272 4.60 16.37 20.08
C GLY A 272 4.09 16.21 18.64
N GLN A 273 4.95 16.07 17.63
CA GLN A 273 4.50 15.66 16.30
C GLN A 273 4.31 14.13 16.27
N PRO A 274 3.24 13.62 15.62
CA PRO A 274 3.04 12.19 15.47
C PRO A 274 4.11 11.62 14.55
N TYR A 275 5.18 11.09 15.15
CA TYR A 275 6.11 10.23 14.44
C TYR A 275 5.54 8.80 14.45
N HIS A 276 5.28 8.25 13.26
CA HIS A 276 4.68 6.92 13.13
C HIS A 276 5.67 5.78 13.48
N GLY A 277 6.97 6.07 13.62
CA GLY A 277 8.01 5.10 13.99
C GLY A 277 8.45 5.15 15.46
N GLN A 278 9.40 4.29 15.83
CA GLN A 278 10.08 4.37 17.12
C GLN A 278 11.27 5.35 17.04
N PRO A 279 11.48 6.27 18.00
CA PRO A 279 12.59 7.22 17.96
C PRO A 279 13.97 6.57 17.74
N ASN A 280 14.17 5.37 18.29
CA ASN A 280 15.42 4.61 18.11
C ASN A 280 15.63 4.13 16.67
N GLU A 281 14.56 3.78 15.94
CA GLU A 281 14.67 3.40 14.53
C GLU A 281 15.09 4.60 13.68
N ALA A 282 14.57 5.80 13.97
CA ALA A 282 14.98 7.03 13.29
C ALA A 282 16.48 7.32 13.51
N LEU A 283 16.96 7.12 14.73
CA LEU A 283 18.37 7.30 15.08
C LEU A 283 19.27 6.35 14.30
N ASP A 284 18.94 5.05 14.27
CA ASP A 284 19.72 4.06 13.52
C ASP A 284 19.80 4.44 12.02
N MET A 285 18.69 4.91 11.45
CA MET A 285 18.63 5.39 10.07
C MET A 285 19.46 6.66 9.83
N ILE A 286 19.46 7.62 10.77
CA ILE A 286 20.31 8.81 10.70
C ILE A 286 21.79 8.42 10.72
N LEU A 287 22.16 7.48 11.59
CA LEU A 287 23.54 6.98 11.67
C LEU A 287 23.94 6.22 10.39
N GLU A 288 23.01 5.48 9.78
CA GLU A 288 23.23 4.77 8.51
C GLU A 288 23.47 5.72 7.33
N LEU A 289 22.72 6.84 7.27
CA LEU A 289 22.86 7.83 6.20
C LEU A 289 24.25 8.46 6.15
N LYS A 290 24.88 8.66 7.32
CA LYS A 290 26.18 9.36 7.47
C LYS A 290 26.22 10.71 6.73
N ASP A 291 25.09 11.41 6.71
CA ASP A 291 24.95 12.66 5.99
C ASP A 291 25.51 13.81 6.84
N LYS A 292 26.52 14.53 6.33
CA LYS A 292 27.15 15.68 7.00
C LYS A 292 26.15 16.79 7.37
N ARG A 293 25.03 16.90 6.63
CA ARG A 293 23.96 17.84 6.94
C ARG A 293 23.35 17.57 8.32
N THR A 294 23.39 16.33 8.79
CA THR A 294 23.01 15.96 10.17
C THR A 294 23.84 16.71 11.19
N VAL A 295 25.17 16.69 11.04
CA VAL A 295 26.10 17.31 11.99
C VAL A 295 25.86 18.82 12.07
N VAL A 296 25.88 19.51 10.93
CA VAL A 296 25.69 20.98 10.92
C VAL A 296 24.31 21.41 11.41
N THR A 297 23.28 20.59 11.18
CA THR A 297 21.92 20.88 11.63
C THR A 297 21.79 20.67 13.14
N LEU A 298 22.31 19.54 13.65
CA LEU A 298 22.21 19.21 15.08
C LEU A 298 23.13 20.05 15.96
N MET A 299 24.18 20.67 15.43
CA MET A 299 25.01 21.61 16.20
C MET A 299 24.20 22.77 16.79
N ASP A 300 23.13 23.22 16.11
CA ASP A 300 22.25 24.27 16.63
C ASP A 300 21.38 23.79 17.81
N GLU A 301 21.21 22.48 17.96
CA GLU A 301 20.37 21.87 19.00
C GLU A 301 21.16 21.42 20.24
N VAL A 302 22.50 21.46 20.21
CA VAL A 302 23.36 20.97 21.30
C VAL A 302 23.10 21.67 22.64
N ASP A 303 22.66 22.93 22.60
CA ASP A 303 22.32 23.71 23.80
C ASP A 303 20.85 23.61 24.22
N ASN A 304 20.04 22.79 23.52
CA ASN A 304 18.62 22.67 23.79
C ASN A 304 18.35 21.97 25.13
N LYS A 305 17.76 22.70 26.07
CA LYS A 305 17.48 22.25 27.45
C LYS A 305 16.13 21.54 27.62
N THR A 306 15.40 21.29 26.54
CA THR A 306 14.14 20.54 26.59
C THR A 306 14.40 19.13 27.09
N GLN A 307 13.75 18.75 28.19
CA GLN A 307 13.89 17.42 28.76
C GLN A 307 13.17 16.40 27.87
N VAL A 308 13.87 15.32 27.52
CA VAL A 308 13.33 14.18 26.78
C VAL A 308 12.86 13.11 27.75
N THR A 309 13.72 12.73 28.70
CA THR A 309 13.42 11.71 29.71
C THR A 309 14.30 11.89 30.95
N ASN A 310 13.94 11.20 32.04
CA ASN A 310 14.79 11.06 33.23
C ASN A 310 14.97 9.58 33.53
N ILE A 311 16.21 9.13 33.65
CA ILE A 311 16.55 7.72 33.79
C ILE A 311 17.31 7.53 35.09
N GLY A 312 16.75 6.69 35.97
CA GLY A 312 17.45 6.17 37.13
C GLY A 312 18.22 4.92 36.74
N PHE A 313 19.53 4.94 36.92
CA PHE A 313 20.38 3.78 36.76
C PHE A 313 20.52 3.01 38.08
N GLY A 314 20.65 1.69 37.98
CA GLY A 314 20.79 0.81 39.16
C GLY A 314 22.06 1.04 39.99
N ASP A 315 22.99 1.89 39.53
CA ASP A 315 24.18 2.31 40.26
C ASP A 315 23.94 3.55 41.15
N GLY A 316 22.68 3.93 41.34
CA GLY A 316 22.27 5.06 42.17
C GLY A 316 22.38 6.42 41.47
N LYS A 317 22.81 6.47 40.21
CA LYS A 317 22.87 7.71 39.43
C LYS A 317 21.56 7.94 38.70
N GLN A 318 21.17 9.22 38.61
CA GLN A 318 20.08 9.65 37.74
C GLN A 318 20.65 10.53 36.63
N VAL A 319 20.13 10.35 35.43
CA VAL A 319 20.49 11.15 34.27
C VAL A 319 19.24 11.77 33.69
N LYS A 320 19.24 13.10 33.67
CA LYS A 320 18.29 13.90 32.92
C LYS A 320 18.78 14.00 31.49
N VAL A 321 18.07 13.35 30.57
CA VAL A 321 18.38 13.40 29.14
C VAL A 321 17.69 14.61 28.54
N LEU A 322 18.49 15.55 28.02
CA LEU A 322 18.02 16.72 27.30
C LEU A 322 18.07 16.47 25.79
N ARG A 323 17.31 17.26 25.02
CA ARG A 323 17.37 17.21 23.55
C ARG A 323 18.77 17.50 23.02
N GLY A 324 19.48 18.45 23.62
CA GLY A 324 20.88 18.72 23.29
C GLY A 324 21.82 17.55 23.58
N ASP A 325 21.52 16.71 24.58
CA ASP A 325 22.29 15.50 24.87
C ASP A 325 22.12 14.48 23.73
N VAL A 326 20.89 14.30 23.22
CA VAL A 326 20.60 13.42 22.08
C VAL A 326 21.28 13.93 20.81
N ALA A 327 21.17 15.23 20.52
CA ALA A 327 21.80 15.87 19.36
C ALA A 327 23.33 15.66 19.39
N MET A 328 23.97 15.95 20.53
CA MET A 328 25.40 15.74 20.72
C MET A 328 25.78 14.26 20.57
N ALA A 329 24.99 13.33 21.12
CA ALA A 329 25.31 11.90 21.01
C ALA A 329 25.30 11.40 19.56
N ILE A 330 24.37 11.90 18.73
CA ILE A 330 24.32 11.60 17.29
C ILE A 330 25.56 12.16 16.59
N ILE A 331 25.90 13.43 16.84
CA ILE A 331 27.07 14.09 16.23
C ILE A 331 28.35 13.31 16.56
N LEU A 332 28.56 12.98 17.84
CA LEU A 332 29.73 12.23 18.27
C LEU A 332 29.80 10.85 17.60
N THR A 333 28.68 10.14 17.53
CA THR A 333 28.62 8.82 16.88
C THR A 333 28.91 8.90 15.38
N GLN A 334 28.31 9.86 14.66
CA GLN A 334 28.56 10.03 13.22
C GLN A 334 30.00 10.46 12.92
N THR A 335 30.63 11.22 13.82
CA THR A 335 32.01 11.71 13.67
C THR A 335 33.05 10.73 14.24
N GLY A 336 32.62 9.54 14.68
CA GLY A 336 33.51 8.49 15.18
C GLY A 336 34.14 8.79 16.54
N GLN A 337 33.56 9.71 17.31
CA GLN A 337 34.04 10.09 18.63
C GLN A 337 33.43 9.23 19.73
N ASP A 338 34.24 8.95 20.77
CA ASP A 338 33.78 8.17 21.91
C ASP A 338 32.90 9.01 22.85
N LEU A 339 31.66 8.56 23.04
CA LEU A 339 30.70 9.18 23.97
C LEU A 339 31.24 9.21 25.41
N ALA A 340 31.94 8.16 25.85
CA ALA A 340 32.48 8.10 27.22
C ALA A 340 33.57 9.15 27.44
N ALA A 341 34.40 9.43 26.43
CA ALA A 341 35.39 10.51 26.44
C ALA A 341 34.76 11.92 26.52
N TYR A 342 33.47 12.05 26.23
CA TYR A 342 32.68 13.27 26.45
C TYR A 342 31.95 13.28 27.79
N GLY A 343 32.03 12.22 28.59
CA GLY A 343 31.40 12.15 29.90
C GLY A 343 29.94 11.69 29.90
N PHE A 344 29.46 11.15 28.77
CA PHE A 344 28.16 10.47 28.74
C PHE A 344 28.17 9.30 29.71
N HIS A 345 27.14 9.22 30.54
CA HIS A 345 26.97 8.12 31.45
C HIS A 345 26.23 6.96 30.76
N ARG A 346 26.84 5.77 30.83
CA ARG A 346 26.32 4.52 30.29
C ARG A 346 26.58 3.38 31.27
N PRO A 347 25.58 2.57 31.65
CA PRO A 347 25.80 1.36 32.41
C PRO A 347 26.56 0.30 31.58
N PRO A 348 27.48 -0.48 32.18
CA PRO A 348 28.28 -1.48 31.46
C PRO A 348 27.44 -2.54 30.72
N ASN A 349 26.27 -2.86 31.27
CA ASN A 349 25.41 -3.97 30.81
C ASN A 349 24.24 -3.52 29.93
N TRP A 350 24.21 -2.24 29.52
CA TRP A 350 23.13 -1.70 28.70
C TRP A 350 23.57 -1.54 27.24
N THR A 351 22.70 -1.96 26.34
CA THR A 351 22.80 -1.64 24.91
C THR A 351 22.62 -0.12 24.77
N PRO A 352 23.56 0.59 24.14
CA PRO A 352 23.52 2.04 24.10
C PRO A 352 22.36 2.47 23.20
N GLN A 353 21.33 3.05 23.80
CA GLN A 353 20.32 3.80 23.06
C GLN A 353 20.64 5.28 23.24
N LEU A 354 20.81 6.03 22.16
CA LEU A 354 21.19 7.45 22.24
C LEU A 354 20.16 8.29 23.02
N THR A 355 18.89 7.88 23.00
CA THR A 355 17.80 8.48 23.81
C THR A 355 17.88 8.15 25.30
N GLN A 356 18.75 7.23 25.71
CA GLN A 356 18.89 6.75 27.08
C GLN A 356 20.25 7.08 27.70
N MET A 357 21.02 7.97 27.07
CA MET A 357 22.32 8.42 27.56
C MET A 357 22.31 9.93 27.74
N GLY A 358 23.04 10.41 28.73
CA GLY A 358 23.15 11.83 29.03
C GLY A 358 24.18 12.06 30.13
N PHE A 359 24.04 13.17 30.86
CA PHE A 359 25.01 13.58 31.87
C PHE A 359 24.46 13.46 33.28
N VAL A 360 25.33 13.02 34.19
CA VAL A 360 25.04 12.94 35.63
C VAL A 360 25.04 14.31 36.32
N SER A 361 25.54 15.35 35.65
CA SER A 361 25.51 16.73 36.14
C SER A 361 25.56 17.73 34.98
N ASP A 362 25.03 18.93 35.22
CA ASP A 362 25.06 20.03 34.25
C ASP A 362 26.49 20.50 33.95
N GLN A 363 27.40 20.43 34.92
CA GLN A 363 28.81 20.75 34.72
C GLN A 363 29.45 19.85 33.66
N LYS A 364 29.25 18.53 33.74
CA LYS A 364 29.78 17.59 32.75
C LYS A 364 29.19 17.83 31.36
N ARG A 365 27.91 18.19 31.30
CA ARG A 365 27.27 18.58 30.03
C ARG A 365 27.95 19.80 29.41
N GLN A 366 28.18 20.86 30.20
CA GLN A 366 28.84 22.07 29.72
C GLN A 366 30.31 21.83 29.30
N GLU A 367 31.02 20.93 29.98
CA GLU A 367 32.36 20.49 29.58
C GLU A 367 32.32 19.75 28.23
N ALA A 368 31.37 18.83 28.05
CA ALA A 368 31.16 18.10 26.80
C ALA A 368 30.80 19.03 25.63
N GLN A 369 29.89 19.99 25.86
CA GLN A 369 29.47 20.98 24.88
C GLN A 369 30.63 21.87 24.43
N ARG A 370 31.45 22.39 25.37
CA ARG A 370 32.66 23.16 25.06
C ARG A 370 33.66 22.33 24.24
N LYS A 371 33.91 21.09 24.66
CA LYS A 371 34.80 20.17 23.94
C LYS A 371 34.30 19.89 22.51
N LEU A 372 32.98 19.76 22.32
CA LEU A 372 32.39 19.55 21.00
C LEU A 372 32.52 20.82 20.14
N ALA A 373 32.27 22.00 20.71
CA ALA A 373 32.43 23.27 20.02
C ALA A 373 33.88 23.48 19.55
N ASP A 374 34.86 23.24 20.42
CA ASP A 374 36.29 23.30 20.09
C ASP A 374 36.67 22.32 18.96
N TRP A 375 36.11 21.10 19.00
CA TRP A 375 36.30 20.11 17.95
C TRP A 375 35.69 20.59 16.62
N PHE A 376 34.45 21.09 16.64
CA PHE A 376 33.75 21.55 15.46
C PHE A 376 34.46 22.73 14.81
N GLN A 377 34.96 23.67 15.60
CA GLN A 377 35.77 24.80 15.11
C GLN A 377 37.04 24.32 14.39
N LYS A 378 37.74 23.32 14.93
CA LYS A 378 38.95 22.75 14.29
C LYS A 378 38.64 22.03 12.97
N HIS A 379 37.42 21.50 12.82
CA HIS A 379 36.99 20.74 11.63
C HIS A 379 36.04 21.54 10.74
N GLN A 380 35.87 22.86 10.97
CA GLN A 380 34.88 23.68 10.29
C GLN A 380 34.99 23.61 8.76
N LYS A 381 36.21 23.51 8.22
CA LYS A 381 36.48 23.36 6.77
C LYS A 381 35.80 22.13 6.16
N GLU A 382 35.60 21.05 6.91
CA GLU A 382 34.94 19.83 6.42
C GLU A 382 33.43 19.98 6.20
N TYR A 383 32.85 21.03 6.80
CA TYR A 383 31.44 21.35 6.82
C TYR A 383 31.13 22.68 6.13
N GLU A 384 32.15 23.35 5.59
CA GLU A 384 31.98 24.57 4.82
C GLU A 384 31.15 24.28 3.55
N GLY A 385 30.10 25.07 3.33
CA GLY A 385 29.16 24.88 2.22
C GLY A 385 28.13 23.76 2.41
N VAL A 386 28.13 23.04 3.55
CA VAL A 386 27.09 22.05 3.86
C VAL A 386 25.82 22.78 4.31
N GLU A 387 24.76 22.68 3.52
CA GLU A 387 23.46 23.30 3.82
C GLU A 387 22.76 22.60 5.00
N LYS A 388 22.22 23.39 5.94
CA LYS A 388 21.43 22.86 7.05
C LYS A 388 20.09 22.34 6.56
N VAL A 389 19.58 21.30 7.22
CA VAL A 389 18.26 20.76 6.92
C VAL A 389 17.21 21.63 7.60
N PRO A 390 16.15 22.08 6.90
CA PRO A 390 15.06 22.81 7.54
C PRO A 390 14.31 21.86 8.48
N LEU A 391 14.28 22.23 9.77
CA LEU A 391 13.59 21.48 10.82
C LEU A 391 12.20 22.04 11.14
N GLY A 392 11.86 23.21 10.55
CA GLY A 392 10.56 23.85 10.70
C GLY A 392 9.48 23.13 9.91
N GLY A 393 8.32 22.92 10.54
CA GLY A 393 7.15 22.30 9.91
C GLY A 393 6.52 23.11 8.77
N ASP A 394 7.01 24.31 8.48
CA ASP A 394 6.48 25.20 7.44
C ASP A 394 6.97 24.86 6.02
N ASP A 395 8.06 24.07 5.89
CA ASP A 395 8.59 23.61 4.60
C ASP A 395 8.13 22.21 4.21
N ILE A 396 7.38 21.51 5.08
CA ILE A 396 6.54 20.42 4.57
C ILE A 396 5.51 21.12 3.70
N PRO A 397 5.44 20.85 2.39
CA PRO A 397 4.37 21.39 1.57
C PRO A 397 3.07 20.95 2.26
N ARG A 398 2.41 21.85 3.01
CA ARG A 398 1.02 21.67 3.39
C ARG A 398 0.36 21.35 2.07
N ALA A 399 -0.29 20.20 1.97
CA ALA A 399 -0.86 19.70 0.72
C ALA A 399 -1.75 20.76 0.07
N GLY A 400 -1.13 21.65 -0.68
CA GLY A 400 -1.72 22.78 -1.35
C GLY A 400 -2.23 22.22 -2.65
N ALA A 401 -3.41 21.59 -2.54
CA ALA A 401 -4.01 20.75 -3.56
C ALA A 401 -3.11 19.56 -3.96
N MET A 402 -3.68 18.36 -3.94
CA MET A 402 -3.26 17.35 -4.92
C MET A 402 -3.08 18.08 -6.27
N PRO A 403 -2.01 17.83 -7.06
CA PRO A 403 -2.00 18.33 -8.43
C PRO A 403 -3.32 17.89 -9.04
N THR A 404 -4.24 18.85 -9.22
CA THR A 404 -5.50 18.58 -9.89
C THR A 404 -5.08 17.96 -11.19
N LEU A 405 -5.59 16.75 -11.48
CA LEU A 405 -5.43 16.10 -12.77
C LEU A 405 -5.42 17.19 -13.85
N PRO A 406 -4.42 17.22 -14.74
CA PRO A 406 -4.27 18.29 -15.72
C PRO A 406 -5.61 18.60 -16.36
N ALA A 407 -5.93 19.88 -16.54
CA ALA A 407 -7.28 20.35 -16.90
C ALA A 407 -7.90 19.64 -18.13
N PHE A 408 -7.10 18.99 -18.98
CA PHE A 408 -7.58 18.16 -20.08
C PHE A 408 -8.36 16.90 -19.66
N LEU A 409 -8.20 16.41 -18.43
CA LEU A 409 -8.95 15.26 -17.88
C LEU A 409 -10.31 15.65 -17.28
N LYS A 410 -10.58 16.94 -17.05
CA LYS A 410 -11.90 17.43 -16.62
C LYS A 410 -12.91 17.57 -17.76
N LYS A 411 -12.49 17.48 -19.04
CA LYS A 411 -13.34 17.68 -20.22
C LYS A 411 -14.06 16.42 -20.74
N LEU A 412 -13.95 15.28 -20.06
CA LEU A 412 -14.61 14.03 -20.48
C LEU A 412 -15.77 13.60 -19.57
N GLY A 413 -16.28 14.51 -18.74
CA GLY A 413 -17.40 14.26 -17.83
C GLY A 413 -18.44 15.38 -17.85
N GLY A 414 -18.81 15.83 -19.06
CA GLY A 414 -19.93 16.74 -19.32
C GLY A 414 -20.73 16.23 -20.50
#